data_AF-J0KDL4-F1
#
_entry.id   AF-J0KDL4-F1
#
_cell.length_a   1.000
_cell.length_b   1.000
_cell.length_c   1.000
_cell.angle_alpha   90.00
_cell.angle_beta   90.00
_cell.angle_gamma   90.00
#
_symmetry.space_group_name_H-M   'P 1'
#
loop_
_entity.id
_entity.type
_entity.pdbx_description
1 polymer ?
#
loop_
_entity_poly.entity_id
_entity_poly.type
_entity_poly.pdbx_seq_one_letter_code
_entity_poly.pdbx_strand_id
1 'polypeptide(L)'
;MTDAQPAPQTTTAPSHQQAASACLAAWLATVVADIQYESNRPNPDTAKMERLVAERSKLFQERTALEANDKGAIARVVADYAAALQARRFKA
;
A
#
# COMPACT_ATOMS: atom_id res chain seq x y z
N MET A 1 -23.62 -43.71 2.68
CA MET A 1 -22.39 -42.92 2.90
C MET A 1 -21.92 -42.47 1.54
N THR A 2 -22.18 -41.22 1.18
CA THR A 2 -21.62 -40.62 -0.05
C THR A 2 -21.04 -39.30 0.39
N ASP A 3 -19.71 -39.27 0.44
CA ASP A 3 -18.89 -38.13 0.82
C ASP A 3 -19.10 -37.03 -0.22
N ALA A 4 -19.76 -35.94 0.19
CA ALA A 4 -19.95 -34.77 -0.66
C ALA A 4 -18.63 -34.00 -0.69
N GLN A 5 -17.84 -34.28 -1.72
CA GLN A 5 -16.60 -33.57 -2.02
C GLN A 5 -16.87 -32.07 -2.10
N PRO A 6 -16.20 -31.22 -1.30
CA PRO A 6 -16.38 -29.78 -1.38
C PRO A 6 -15.83 -29.29 -2.71
N ALA A 7 -16.66 -28.52 -3.44
CA ALA A 7 -16.31 -27.88 -4.69
C ALA A 7 -14.99 -27.09 -4.57
N PRO A 8 -14.16 -27.03 -5.63
CA PRO A 8 -12.94 -26.25 -5.62
C PRO A 8 -13.29 -24.80 -5.30
N GLN A 9 -12.75 -24.29 -4.20
CA GLN A 9 -12.86 -22.89 -3.82
C GLN A 9 -12.31 -22.07 -5.00
N THR A 10 -13.21 -21.40 -5.72
CA THR A 10 -12.84 -20.35 -6.67
C THR A 10 -12.13 -19.30 -5.83
N THR A 11 -10.80 -19.38 -5.81
CA THR A 11 -9.97 -18.32 -5.22
C THR A 11 -10.12 -17.17 -6.21
N THR A 12 -11.14 -16.34 -6.01
CA THR A 12 -11.35 -15.12 -6.79
C THR A 12 -10.09 -14.30 -6.60
N ALA A 13 -9.25 -14.21 -7.64
CA ALA A 13 -8.10 -13.32 -7.61
C ALA A 13 -8.59 -11.94 -7.14
N PRO A 14 -7.90 -11.29 -6.17
CA PRO A 14 -8.35 -10.02 -5.65
C PRO A 14 -8.56 -9.06 -6.82
N SER A 15 -9.69 -8.36 -6.81
CA SER A 15 -9.97 -7.38 -7.86
C SER A 15 -8.82 -6.37 -7.92
N HIS A 16 -8.57 -5.76 -9.08
CA HIS A 16 -7.49 -4.78 -9.21
C HIS A 16 -7.62 -3.64 -8.18
N GLN A 17 -8.85 -3.31 -7.80
CA GLN A 17 -9.15 -2.36 -6.73
C GLN A 17 -8.73 -2.89 -5.34
N GLN A 18 -9.02 -4.15 -5.01
CA GLN A 18 -8.58 -4.77 -3.75
C GLN A 18 -7.05 -4.84 -3.66
N ALA A 19 -6.39 -5.20 -4.77
CA ALA A 19 -4.93 -5.22 -4.85
C ALA A 19 -4.32 -3.81 -4.68
N ALA A 20 -4.90 -2.80 -5.33
CA ALA A 20 -4.49 -1.40 -5.20
C ALA A 20 -4.63 -0.89 -3.76
N SER A 21 -5.78 -1.14 -3.13
CA SER A 21 -6.04 -0.74 -1.74
C SER A 21 -5.09 -1.42 -0.76
N ALA A 22 -4.82 -2.72 -0.94
CA ALA A 22 -3.85 -3.44 -0.11
C ALA A 22 -2.42 -2.91 -0.29
N CYS A 23 -2.04 -2.58 -1.53
CA CYS A 23 -0.73 -1.99 -1.86
C CYS A 23 -0.54 -0.63 -1.19
N LEU A 24 -1.53 0.28 -1.30
CA LEU A 24 -1.50 1.57 -0.62
C LEU A 24 -1.47 1.43 0.89
N ALA A 25 -2.24 0.51 1.46
CA ALA A 25 -2.25 0.26 2.89
C ALA A 25 -0.88 -0.20 3.40
N ALA A 26 -0.21 -1.10 2.68
CA ALA A 26 1.14 -1.56 3.01
C ALA A 26 2.17 -0.42 2.93
N TRP A 27 2.07 0.43 1.91
CA TRP A 27 2.96 1.58 1.76
C TRP A 27 2.74 2.63 2.86
N LEU A 28 1.48 2.95 3.18
CA LEU A 28 1.11 3.82 4.31
C LEU A 28 1.69 3.31 5.63
N ALA A 29 1.56 2.02 5.92
CA ALA A 29 2.12 1.42 7.13
C ALA A 29 3.65 1.60 7.20
N THR A 30 4.32 1.47 6.06
CA THR A 30 5.77 1.65 5.97
C THR A 30 6.16 3.11 6.21
N VAL A 31 5.47 4.07 5.58
CA VAL A 31 5.72 5.51 5.79
C VAL A 31 5.45 5.90 7.25
N VAL A 32 4.42 5.36 7.89
CA VAL A 32 4.15 5.60 9.32
C VAL A 32 5.28 5.05 10.20
N ALA A 33 5.79 3.86 9.89
CA ALA A 33 6.94 3.29 10.60
C ALA A 33 8.20 4.15 10.42
N ASP A 34 8.45 4.67 9.21
CA ASP A 34 9.58 5.57 8.93
C ASP A 34 9.46 6.90 9.71
N ILE A 35 8.25 7.46 9.79
CA ILE A 35 7.96 8.66 10.60
C ILE A 35 8.24 8.39 12.07
N GLN A 36 7.74 7.28 12.61
CA GLN A 36 7.97 6.91 14.01
C GLN A 36 9.47 6.68 14.29
N TYR A 37 10.16 5.98 13.39
CA TYR A 37 11.58 5.75 13.49
C TYR A 37 12.37 7.07 13.52
N GLU A 38 12.12 7.96 12.55
CA GLU A 38 12.82 9.24 12.46
C GLU A 38 12.49 10.16 13.66
N SER A 39 11.23 10.19 14.09
CA SER A 39 10.79 10.95 15.26
C SER A 39 11.43 10.49 16.57
N ASN A 40 11.84 9.22 16.67
CA ASN A 40 12.46 8.65 17.87
C ASN A 40 13.99 8.81 17.89
N ARG A 41 14.59 9.39 16.83
CA ARG A 41 16.03 9.62 16.79
C ARG A 41 16.41 10.76 17.74
N PRO A 42 17.62 10.74 18.35
CA PRO A 42 18.08 11.82 19.22
C PRO A 42 18.08 13.20 18.57
N ASN A 43 18.35 13.24 17.25
CA ASN A 43 18.25 14.43 16.40
C ASN A 43 17.43 14.07 15.16
N PRO A 44 16.10 14.23 15.19
CA PRO A 44 15.25 13.97 14.03
C PRO A 44 15.60 14.90 12.87
N ASP A 45 15.72 14.36 11.67
CA ASP A 45 15.84 15.15 10.45
C ASP A 45 14.47 15.72 10.08
N THR A 46 14.29 17.03 10.31
CA THR A 46 13.04 17.75 10.03
C THR A 46 12.68 17.74 8.54
N ALA A 47 13.66 17.88 7.64
CA ALA A 47 13.42 17.83 6.20
C ALA A 47 12.98 16.44 5.75
N LYS A 48 13.55 15.38 6.35
CA LYS A 48 13.10 14.01 6.12
C LYS A 48 11.69 13.77 6.67
N MET A 49 11.38 14.27 7.86
CA MET A 49 10.04 14.18 8.45
C MET A 49 8.98 14.88 7.59
N GLU A 50 9.27 16.09 7.08
CA GLU A 50 8.37 16.81 6.17
C GLU A 50 8.10 16.01 4.89
N ARG A 51 9.14 15.41 4.30
CA ARG A 51 8.98 14.54 3.13
C ARG A 51 8.09 13.33 3.42
N LEU A 52 8.30 12.67 4.55
CA LEU A 52 7.50 11.51 4.96
C LEU A 52 6.03 11.90 5.23
N VAL A 53 5.78 13.07 5.83
CA VAL A 53 4.42 13.59 6.06
C VAL A 53 3.73 13.98 4.75
N ALA A 54 4.45 14.58 3.81
CA ALA A 54 3.94 14.88 2.48
C ALA A 54 3.61 13.60 1.70
N GLU A 55 4.48 12.59 1.79
CA GLU A 55 4.25 11.27 1.20
C GLU A 55 3.02 10.58 1.81
N ARG A 56 2.87 10.62 3.13
CA ARG A 56 1.66 10.13 3.82
C ARG A 56 0.40 10.80 3.29
N SER A 57 0.42 12.13 3.14
CA SER A 57 -0.73 12.91 2.66
C SER A 57 -1.10 12.54 1.22
N LYS A 58 -0.10 12.38 0.35
CA LYS A 58 -0.30 11.95 -1.05
C LYS A 58 -0.99 10.58 -1.12
N LEU A 59 -0.54 9.62 -0.32
CA LEU A 59 -1.12 8.27 -0.28
C LEU A 59 -2.57 8.26 0.20
N PHE A 60 -2.91 9.15 1.16
CA PHE A 60 -4.29 9.33 1.59
C PHE A 60 -5.18 9.84 0.45
N GLN A 61 -4.71 10.83 -0.31
CA GLN A 61 -5.45 11.35 -1.47
C GLN A 61 -5.66 10.28 -2.54
N GLU A 62 -4.63 9.49 -2.84
CA GLU A 62 -4.73 8.40 -3.80
C GLU A 62 -5.68 7.30 -3.33
N ARG A 63 -5.67 6.97 -2.04
CA ARG A 63 -6.64 6.02 -1.47
C ARG A 63 -8.08 6.54 -1.61
N THR A 64 -8.33 7.82 -1.35
CA THR A 64 -9.64 8.43 -1.56
C THR A 64 -10.05 8.39 -3.04
N ALA A 65 -9.11 8.59 -3.96
CA ALA A 65 -9.37 8.45 -5.40
C ALA A 65 -9.71 6.99 -5.81
N LEU A 66 -9.10 5.98 -5.17
CA LEU A 66 -9.49 4.58 -5.36
C LEU A 66 -10.91 4.29 -4.84
N GLU A 67 -11.28 4.88 -3.69
CA GLU A 67 -12.63 4.75 -3.12
C GLU A 67 -13.70 5.41 -4.02
N ALA A 68 -13.32 6.45 -4.78
CA ALA A 68 -14.14 7.05 -5.83
C ALA A 68 -14.24 6.22 -7.13
N ASN A 69 -13.62 5.03 -7.17
CA ASN A 69 -13.65 4.06 -8.27
C ASN A 69 -13.09 4.58 -9.62
N ASP A 70 -12.11 5.49 -9.56
CA ASP A 70 -11.36 5.93 -10.74
C ASP A 70 -10.43 4.81 -11.22
N LYS A 71 -10.83 4.16 -12.32
CA LYS A 71 -10.09 3.04 -12.93
C LYS A 71 -8.68 3.43 -13.38
N GLY A 72 -8.44 4.70 -13.74
CA GLY A 72 -7.12 5.21 -14.10
C GLY A 72 -6.21 5.35 -12.88
N ALA A 73 -6.76 5.81 -11.76
CA ALA A 73 -6.05 5.89 -10.49
C ALA A 73 -5.67 4.49 -9.97
N ILE A 74 -6.58 3.50 -10.10
CA ILE A 74 -6.34 2.11 -9.69
C ILE A 74 -5.15 1.49 -10.43
N ALA A 75 -5.11 1.58 -11.76
CA ALA A 75 -4.03 0.97 -12.54
C ALA A 75 -2.66 1.59 -12.27
N ARG A 76 -2.63 2.92 -12.10
CA ARG A 76 -1.40 3.66 -11.81
C ARG A 76 -0.86 3.34 -10.42
N VAL A 77 -1.73 3.32 -9.42
CA VAL A 77 -1.36 3.00 -8.04
C VAL A 77 -0.78 1.60 -7.92
N VAL A 78 -1.39 0.60 -8.56
CA VAL A 78 -0.85 -0.78 -8.53
C VAL A 78 0.54 -0.84 -9.15
N ALA A 79 0.76 -0.20 -10.30
CA ALA A 79 2.04 -0.24 -10.99
C ALA A 79 3.15 0.50 -10.22
N ASP A 80 2.89 1.75 -9.82
CA ASP A 80 3.90 2.63 -9.23
C ASP A 80 4.28 2.16 -7.82
N TYR A 81 3.31 1.79 -6.98
CA TYR A 81 3.58 1.41 -5.59
C TYR A 81 4.02 -0.04 -5.41
N ALA A 82 3.55 -0.98 -6.25
CA ALA A 82 4.05 -2.35 -6.18
C ALA A 82 5.53 -2.41 -6.59
N ALA A 83 5.94 -1.66 -7.62
CA ALA A 83 7.34 -1.54 -8.00
C ALA A 83 8.19 -0.92 -6.89
N ALA A 84 7.69 0.13 -6.24
CA ALA A 84 8.39 0.78 -5.13
C ALA A 84 8.53 -0.15 -3.91
N LEU A 85 7.48 -0.92 -3.56
CA LEU A 85 7.52 -1.94 -2.50
C LEU A 85 8.55 -3.03 -2.80
N GLN A 86 8.57 -3.54 -4.05
CA GLN A 86 9.52 -4.56 -4.45
C GLN A 86 10.95 -4.03 -4.41
N ALA A 87 11.22 -2.86 -4.98
CA ALA A 87 12.54 -2.23 -4.95
C ALA A 87 13.04 -2.02 -3.51
N ARG A 88 12.14 -1.74 -2.57
CA ARG A 88 12.46 -1.59 -1.15
C ARG A 88 12.72 -2.94 -0.46
N ARG A 89 11.99 -4.02 -0.81
CA ARG A 89 12.26 -5.38 -0.30
C ARG A 89 13.63 -5.93 -0.74
N PHE A 90 14.12 -5.55 -1.91
CA PHE A 90 15.45 -5.96 -2.39
C PHE A 90 16.61 -5.12 -1.84
N LYS A 91 16.32 -4.04 -1.10
CA LYS A 91 17.31 -3.18 -0.45
C LYS A 91 17.47 -3.45 1.05
N ALA A 92 16.66 -4.35 1.61
CA ALA A 92 16.70 -4.78 3.01
C ALA A 92 17.68 -5.95 3.20
#